data_AF-A0A8T3CNU4-F1
#
_entry.id   AF-A0A8T3CNU4-F1
#
_cell.length_a   1.000
_cell.length_b   1.000
_cell.length_c   1.000
_cell.angle_alpha   90.00
_cell.angle_beta   90.00
_cell.angle_gamma   90.00
#
_symmetry.space_group_name_H-M   'P 1'
#
loop_
_entity.id
_entity.type
_entity.pdbx_description
1 polymer ?
#
loop_
_entity_poly.entity_id
_entity_poly.type
_entity_poly.pdbx_seq_one_letter_code
_entity_poly.pdbx_strand_id
1 'polypeptide(L)'
;MWAGILTKPDLVDKGTEETVVDIIHNEVIHLTKGYMLVKCRGQKEIQDKVSLSEATNREKAFFQDHPHFSTLLDEGFATIPKLAEKLTLELVHHIEKSLPRLEEQIEARLGETQAELEKYGSGPPDGPAERMVFLIDKVTAFTHDIINLTIGEELRNGYKLNLFSKLRTEFGKWKAHLDRSGDNFNRKIEKEVAEYEVKYRGRELPGFINYKTFEVLVKDQLKLLEEPAVKKLREVTDIVRKAFIQLAQNNLMGFPNLLKTAKTKMEAIKQEKESTAESMLRTQFKMELIVYTQDSTYSYNLEEIRRVELDEMEDDGFRNRSIVYSTDNHATLQEMMVHLKSYYKIASQRLADQIPLVIRYLILQESAVQLQREMLQMLQDKENVELLLKEDFDIGTKRAGLQSRLKRLTQARSYLIKF
;
A
#
# COMPACT_ATOMS: atom_id res chain seq x y z
N MET A 1 -35.90 23.94 -25.23
CA MET A 1 -36.93 23.99 -26.27
C MET A 1 -38.26 24.19 -25.57
N TRP A 2 -39.01 25.23 -25.94
CA TRP A 2 -40.28 25.59 -25.30
C TRP A 2 -41.42 25.49 -26.31
N ALA A 3 -42.57 24.99 -25.87
CA ALA A 3 -43.83 24.95 -26.62
C ALA A 3 -44.85 25.82 -25.88
N GLY A 4 -45.59 26.65 -26.62
CA GLY A 4 -46.61 27.53 -26.07
C GLY A 4 -47.99 26.89 -26.16
N ILE A 5 -48.75 26.91 -25.08
CA ILE A 5 -50.14 26.42 -25.08
C ILE A 5 -51.03 27.58 -24.68
N LEU A 6 -51.84 28.05 -25.62
CA LEU A 6 -52.85 29.08 -25.40
C LEU A 6 -54.16 28.39 -25.06
N THR A 7 -54.78 28.83 -23.97
CA THR A 7 -56.03 28.27 -23.44
C THR A 7 -57.07 29.37 -23.31
N LYS A 8 -58.34 28.96 -23.22
CA LYS A 8 -59.50 29.86 -23.10
C LYS A 8 -59.69 30.80 -24.30
N PRO A 9 -59.71 30.27 -25.55
CA PRO A 9 -60.00 31.08 -26.74
C PRO A 9 -61.40 31.72 -26.70
N ASP A 10 -62.29 31.21 -25.84
CA ASP A 10 -63.65 31.71 -25.61
C ASP A 10 -63.73 33.02 -24.82
N LEU A 11 -62.64 33.43 -24.15
CA LEU A 11 -62.56 34.67 -23.37
C LEU A 11 -61.78 35.79 -24.07
N VAL A 12 -61.41 35.60 -25.34
CA VAL A 12 -60.70 36.61 -26.13
C VAL A 12 -61.69 37.72 -26.53
N ASP A 13 -61.31 38.98 -26.33
CA ASP A 13 -62.15 40.13 -26.66
C ASP A 13 -62.32 40.27 -28.17
N LYS A 14 -63.56 40.54 -28.60
CA LYS A 14 -63.90 40.71 -30.02
C LYS A 14 -63.14 41.89 -30.62
N GLY A 15 -62.32 41.60 -31.63
CA GLY A 15 -61.39 42.53 -32.29
C GLY A 15 -59.91 42.29 -31.99
N THR A 16 -59.57 41.32 -31.13
CA THR A 16 -58.17 40.96 -30.79
C THR A 16 -57.79 39.54 -31.23
N GLU A 17 -58.69 38.83 -31.89
CA GLU A 17 -58.49 37.45 -32.33
C GLU A 17 -57.38 37.33 -33.40
N GLU A 18 -57.19 38.35 -34.24
CA GLU A 18 -56.08 38.41 -35.21
C GLU A 18 -54.71 38.38 -34.51
N THR A 19 -54.52 39.16 -33.44
CA THR A 19 -53.29 39.10 -32.64
C THR A 19 -53.04 37.73 -32.00
N VAL A 20 -54.10 36.97 -31.66
CA VAL A 20 -53.95 35.59 -31.15
C VAL A 20 -53.50 34.65 -32.27
N VAL A 21 -54.03 34.85 -33.48
CA VAL A 21 -53.61 34.11 -34.69
C VAL A 21 -52.14 34.39 -34.99
N ASP A 22 -51.68 35.64 -34.93
CA ASP A 22 -50.27 36.02 -35.16
C ASP A 22 -49.33 35.40 -34.10
N ILE A 23 -49.78 35.29 -32.85
CA ILE A 23 -49.03 34.59 -31.79
C ILE A 23 -48.95 33.09 -32.11
N ILE A 24 -50.05 32.46 -32.56
CA ILE A 24 -50.07 31.03 -32.90
C ILE A 24 -49.14 30.72 -34.09
N HIS A 25 -49.14 31.59 -35.10
CA HIS A 25 -48.21 31.55 -36.24
C HIS A 25 -46.76 31.87 -35.88
N ASN A 26 -46.48 32.14 -34.60
CA ASN A 26 -45.16 32.35 -34.07
C ASN A 26 -44.50 33.65 -34.58
N GLU A 27 -45.31 34.65 -34.99
CA GLU A 27 -44.83 35.91 -35.57
C GLU A 27 -44.53 36.97 -34.50
N VAL A 28 -45.25 36.92 -33.38
CA VAL A 28 -45.08 37.88 -32.26
C VAL A 28 -43.96 37.44 -31.30
N ILE A 29 -44.06 36.21 -30.77
CA ILE A 29 -43.07 35.63 -29.87
C ILE A 29 -42.62 34.32 -30.50
N HIS A 30 -41.32 34.20 -30.75
CA HIS A 30 -40.77 33.04 -31.44
C HIS A 30 -40.42 31.92 -30.45
N LEU A 31 -41.13 30.79 -30.52
CA LEU A 31 -40.87 29.56 -29.80
C LEU A 31 -40.35 28.45 -30.72
N THR A 32 -39.35 27.71 -30.25
CA THR A 32 -38.71 26.61 -30.99
C THR A 32 -39.65 25.46 -31.37
N LYS A 33 -40.78 25.30 -30.66
CA LYS A 33 -41.78 24.24 -30.90
C LYS A 33 -43.14 24.81 -31.32
N GLY A 34 -43.20 26.13 -31.54
CA GLY A 34 -44.41 26.89 -31.86
C GLY A 34 -45.46 26.85 -30.75
N TYR A 35 -46.68 27.21 -31.14
CA TYR A 35 -47.83 27.28 -30.25
C TYR A 35 -48.91 26.28 -30.63
N MET A 36 -49.86 26.05 -29.72
CA MET A 36 -51.11 25.34 -29.95
C MET A 36 -52.25 26.07 -29.22
N LEU A 37 -53.41 26.14 -29.83
CA LEU A 37 -54.63 26.72 -29.25
C LEU A 37 -55.59 25.61 -28.83
N VAL A 38 -56.01 25.60 -27.56
CA VAL A 38 -56.93 24.59 -27.06
C VAL A 38 -58.07 25.19 -26.25
N LYS A 39 -59.26 24.61 -26.38
CA LYS A 39 -60.43 24.97 -25.58
C LYS A 39 -60.66 23.91 -24.52
N CYS A 40 -60.37 24.26 -23.28
CA CYS A 40 -60.64 23.40 -22.14
C CYS A 40 -62.12 23.48 -21.73
N ARG A 41 -62.59 22.47 -20.98
CA ARG A 41 -63.92 22.49 -20.37
C ARG A 41 -64.05 23.68 -19.42
N GLY A 42 -65.15 24.43 -19.55
CA GLY A 42 -65.49 25.50 -18.62
C GLY A 42 -66.05 24.96 -17.29
N GLN A 43 -66.15 25.82 -16.28
CA GLN A 43 -66.63 25.43 -14.93
C GLN A 43 -68.03 24.80 -14.95
N LYS A 44 -68.90 25.28 -15.84
CA LYS A 44 -70.28 24.78 -16.01
C LYS A 44 -70.32 23.38 -16.62
N GLU A 45 -69.52 23.13 -17.65
CA GLU A 45 -69.44 21.80 -18.29
C GLU A 45 -68.86 20.72 -17.37
N ILE A 46 -68.01 21.13 -16.42
CA ILE A 46 -67.50 20.27 -15.35
C ILE A 46 -68.62 19.90 -14.37
N GLN A 47 -69.47 20.87 -13.98
CA GLN A 47 -70.64 20.63 -13.13
C GLN A 47 -71.68 19.73 -13.82
N ASP A 48 -71.87 19.93 -15.12
CA ASP A 48 -72.80 19.17 -15.96
C ASP A 48 -72.28 17.77 -16.36
N LYS A 49 -71.07 17.39 -15.89
CA LYS A 49 -70.40 16.10 -16.17
C LYS A 49 -70.33 15.73 -17.66
N VAL A 50 -70.06 16.72 -18.51
CA VAL A 50 -69.89 16.52 -19.95
C VAL A 50 -68.77 15.51 -20.22
N SER A 51 -69.07 14.52 -21.06
CA SER A 51 -68.12 13.47 -21.41
C SER A 51 -66.93 14.03 -22.22
N LEU A 52 -65.78 13.32 -22.20
CA LEU A 52 -64.59 13.75 -22.95
C LEU A 52 -64.84 13.78 -24.47
N SER A 53 -65.58 12.82 -25.01
CA SER A 53 -65.93 12.78 -26.44
C SER A 53 -66.82 13.97 -26.83
N GLU A 54 -67.80 14.30 -25.99
CA GLU A 54 -68.67 15.44 -26.22
C GLU A 54 -67.92 16.77 -26.10
N ALA A 55 -67.01 16.91 -25.14
CA ALA A 55 -66.15 18.09 -25.01
C ALA A 55 -65.23 18.28 -26.23
N THR A 56 -64.63 17.21 -26.76
CA THR A 56 -63.81 17.27 -27.98
C THR A 56 -64.64 17.66 -29.21
N ASN A 57 -65.87 17.16 -29.33
CA ASN A 57 -66.78 17.55 -30.42
C ASN A 57 -67.17 19.03 -30.32
N ARG A 58 -67.45 19.53 -29.11
CA ARG A 58 -67.74 20.95 -28.86
C ARG A 58 -66.53 21.85 -29.09
N GLU A 59 -65.33 21.39 -28.75
CA GLU A 59 -64.08 22.08 -29.08
C GLU A 59 -63.90 22.20 -30.59
N LYS A 60 -64.09 21.09 -31.32
CA LYS A 60 -63.98 21.09 -32.77
C LYS A 60 -65.01 22.02 -33.42
N ALA A 61 -66.27 21.96 -33.00
CA ALA A 61 -67.32 22.85 -33.49
C ALA A 61 -66.98 24.33 -33.20
N PHE A 62 -66.48 24.65 -32.01
CA PHE A 62 -66.06 26.01 -31.67
C PHE A 62 -65.00 26.56 -32.62
N PHE A 63 -63.98 25.75 -32.96
CA PHE A 63 -62.94 26.19 -33.88
C PHE A 63 -63.42 26.25 -35.34
N GLN A 64 -64.31 25.34 -35.77
CA GLN A 64 -64.91 25.35 -37.11
C GLN A 64 -65.80 26.56 -37.37
N ASP A 65 -66.62 26.93 -36.39
CA ASP A 65 -67.61 28.00 -36.53
C ASP A 65 -67.00 29.40 -36.34
N HIS A 66 -65.74 29.50 -35.90
CA HIS A 66 -65.11 30.78 -35.57
C HIS A 66 -64.38 31.41 -36.78
N PRO A 67 -64.72 32.64 -37.20
CA PRO A 67 -64.21 33.26 -38.44
C PRO A 67 -62.68 33.30 -38.56
N HIS A 68 -61.98 33.59 -37.46
CA HIS A 68 -60.51 33.71 -37.44
C HIS A 68 -59.77 32.44 -36.99
N PHE A 69 -60.44 31.52 -36.28
CA PHE A 69 -59.77 30.32 -35.73
C PHE A 69 -60.02 29.05 -36.54
N SER A 70 -60.95 29.07 -37.50
CA SER A 70 -61.13 27.96 -38.44
C SER A 70 -59.88 27.69 -39.25
N THR A 71 -59.14 28.74 -39.65
CA THR A 71 -57.85 28.61 -40.35
C THR A 71 -56.83 27.82 -39.51
N LEU A 72 -56.74 28.11 -38.20
CA LEU A 72 -55.85 27.39 -37.27
C LEU A 72 -56.25 25.93 -37.07
N LEU A 73 -57.53 25.59 -37.24
CA LEU A 73 -58.01 24.22 -37.19
C LEU A 73 -57.58 23.43 -38.43
N ASP A 74 -57.73 24.02 -39.62
CA ASP A 74 -57.35 23.40 -40.89
C ASP A 74 -55.84 23.19 -41.00
N GLU A 75 -55.05 24.13 -40.46
CA GLU A 75 -53.59 24.05 -40.39
C GLU A 75 -53.07 23.11 -39.28
N GLY A 76 -53.95 22.66 -38.38
CA GLY A 76 -53.62 21.73 -37.31
C GLY A 76 -52.95 22.35 -36.08
N PHE A 77 -53.02 23.67 -35.90
CA PHE A 77 -52.54 24.38 -34.70
C PHE A 77 -53.57 24.46 -33.56
N ALA A 78 -54.80 24.01 -33.80
CA ALA A 78 -55.87 24.02 -32.81
C ALA A 78 -56.31 22.60 -32.39
N THR A 79 -56.96 22.50 -31.24
CA THR A 79 -57.59 21.32 -30.61
C THR A 79 -56.71 20.46 -29.68
N ILE A 80 -57.35 19.89 -28.65
CA ILE A 80 -56.73 18.98 -27.66
C ILE A 80 -56.18 17.70 -28.31
N PRO A 81 -56.88 17.02 -29.25
CA PRO A 81 -56.33 15.82 -29.89
C PRO A 81 -55.03 16.10 -30.65
N LYS A 82 -54.96 17.22 -31.38
CA LYS A 82 -53.73 17.62 -32.10
C LYS A 82 -52.60 18.01 -31.15
N LEU A 83 -52.92 18.67 -30.05
CA LEU A 83 -51.94 18.94 -29.00
C LEU A 83 -51.40 17.64 -28.39
N ALA A 84 -52.25 16.66 -28.09
CA ALA A 84 -51.84 15.38 -27.53
C ALA A 84 -50.94 14.60 -28.50
N GLU A 85 -51.27 14.58 -29.80
CA GLU A 85 -50.43 14.00 -30.86
C GLU A 85 -49.05 14.65 -30.89
N LYS A 86 -49.01 16.00 -30.95
CA LYS A 86 -47.76 16.78 -30.97
C LYS A 86 -46.91 16.55 -29.72
N LEU A 87 -47.49 16.57 -28.52
CA LEU A 87 -46.77 16.31 -27.28
C LEU A 87 -46.23 14.88 -27.20
N THR A 88 -46.98 13.90 -27.73
CA THR A 88 -46.53 12.50 -27.77
C THR A 88 -45.33 12.35 -28.70
N LEU A 89 -45.38 12.92 -29.91
CA LEU A 89 -44.25 12.90 -30.84
C LEU A 89 -43.02 13.60 -30.27
N GLU A 90 -43.20 14.76 -29.65
CA GLU A 90 -42.11 15.50 -29.01
C GLU A 90 -41.51 14.74 -27.82
N LEU A 91 -42.33 14.07 -27.01
CA LEU A 91 -41.85 13.23 -25.91
C LEU A 91 -41.05 12.04 -26.43
N VAL A 92 -41.55 11.33 -27.45
CA VAL A 92 -40.83 10.20 -28.07
C VAL A 92 -39.50 10.66 -28.66
N HIS A 93 -39.50 11.75 -29.42
CA HIS A 93 -38.26 12.31 -29.98
C HIS A 93 -37.28 12.74 -28.90
N HIS A 94 -37.77 13.34 -27.80
CA HIS A 94 -36.91 13.71 -26.67
C HIS A 94 -36.34 12.49 -25.96
N ILE A 95 -37.13 11.42 -25.80
CA ILE A 95 -36.67 10.13 -25.25
C ILE A 95 -35.57 9.57 -26.14
N GLU A 96 -35.81 9.41 -27.44
CA GLU A 96 -34.84 8.91 -28.43
C GLU A 96 -33.53 9.70 -28.42
N LYS A 97 -33.62 11.03 -28.38
CA LYS A 97 -32.44 11.90 -28.33
C LYS A 97 -31.69 11.85 -27.00
N SER A 98 -32.39 11.52 -25.91
CA SER A 98 -31.80 11.43 -24.56
C SER A 98 -31.23 10.05 -24.25
N LEU A 99 -31.69 9.01 -24.92
CA LEU A 99 -31.30 7.61 -24.66
C LEU A 99 -29.78 7.37 -24.80
N PRO A 100 -29.08 7.78 -25.89
CA PRO A 100 -27.64 7.56 -26.01
C PRO A 100 -26.85 8.20 -24.85
N ARG A 101 -27.23 9.43 -24.47
CA ARG A 101 -26.60 10.14 -23.35
C ARG A 101 -26.89 9.44 -22.01
N LEU A 102 -28.09 8.89 -21.83
CA LEU A 102 -28.44 8.14 -20.63
C LEU A 102 -27.64 6.83 -20.53
N GLU A 103 -27.45 6.14 -21.65
CA GLU A 103 -26.62 4.93 -21.74
C GLU A 103 -25.16 5.23 -21.38
N GLU A 104 -24.56 6.27 -21.98
CA GLU A 104 -23.19 6.71 -21.64
C GLU A 104 -23.05 7.04 -20.14
N GLN A 105 -24.05 7.72 -19.56
CA GLN A 105 -24.05 8.02 -18.12
C GLN A 105 -24.13 6.76 -17.26
N ILE A 106 -24.95 5.78 -17.64
CA ILE A 106 -25.07 4.52 -16.90
C ILE A 106 -23.75 3.74 -16.96
N GLU A 107 -23.14 3.60 -18.14
CA GLU A 107 -21.85 2.91 -18.30
C GLU A 107 -20.73 3.62 -17.52
N ALA A 108 -20.66 4.95 -17.58
CA ALA A 108 -19.69 5.71 -16.79
C ALA A 108 -19.89 5.48 -15.28
N ARG A 109 -21.14 5.56 -14.79
CA ARG A 109 -21.45 5.31 -13.37
C ARG A 109 -21.22 3.85 -12.97
N LEU A 110 -21.42 2.88 -13.86
CA LEU A 110 -21.08 1.49 -13.64
C LEU A 110 -19.58 1.33 -13.44
N GLY A 111 -18.77 1.89 -14.35
CA GLY A 111 -17.31 1.87 -14.25
C GLY A 111 -16.80 2.52 -12.96
N GLU A 112 -17.31 3.72 -12.61
CA GLU A 112 -16.99 4.40 -11.35
C GLU A 112 -17.33 3.53 -10.13
N THR A 113 -18.54 2.97 -10.09
CA THR A 113 -19.02 2.17 -8.96
C THR A 113 -18.22 0.88 -8.83
N GLN A 114 -17.87 0.24 -9.94
CA GLN A 114 -17.07 -0.99 -9.96
C GLN A 114 -15.65 -0.72 -9.45
N ALA A 115 -14.99 0.33 -9.96
CA ALA A 115 -13.66 0.74 -9.52
C ALA A 115 -13.63 1.16 -8.04
N GLU A 116 -14.71 1.76 -7.53
CA GLU A 116 -14.82 2.08 -6.11
C GLU A 116 -15.04 0.82 -5.27
N LEU A 117 -15.87 -0.12 -5.73
CA LEU A 117 -16.14 -1.38 -5.03
C LEU A 117 -14.87 -2.25 -4.92
N GLU A 118 -14.02 -2.26 -5.96
CA GLU A 118 -12.74 -2.96 -5.95
C GLU A 118 -11.82 -2.50 -4.81
N LYS A 119 -11.87 -1.23 -4.41
CA LYS A 119 -11.08 -0.71 -3.28
C LYS A 119 -11.50 -1.29 -1.93
N TYR A 120 -12.77 -1.66 -1.79
CA TYR A 120 -13.32 -2.23 -0.55
C TYR A 120 -13.37 -3.77 -0.56
N GLY A 121 -13.07 -4.39 -1.70
CA GLY A 121 -13.12 -5.85 -1.90
C GLY A 121 -14.54 -6.43 -1.86
N SER A 122 -14.64 -7.76 -2.00
CA SER A 122 -15.91 -8.49 -2.04
C SER A 122 -16.65 -8.60 -0.70
N GLY A 123 -15.97 -8.31 0.42
CA GLY A 123 -16.50 -8.55 1.77
C GLY A 123 -16.63 -10.04 2.11
N PRO A 124 -16.98 -10.38 3.36
CA PRO A 124 -17.24 -11.75 3.77
C PRO A 124 -18.56 -12.25 3.13
N PRO A 125 -18.60 -13.49 2.61
CA PRO A 125 -19.82 -14.11 2.08
C PRO A 125 -20.92 -14.29 3.15
N ASP A 126 -22.15 -14.58 2.73
CA ASP A 126 -23.27 -14.84 3.65
C ASP A 126 -23.20 -16.22 4.30
N GLY A 127 -22.76 -17.24 3.55
CA GLY A 127 -22.72 -18.63 4.00
C GLY A 127 -21.56 -18.93 4.95
N PRO A 128 -21.76 -19.72 6.03
CA PRO A 128 -20.71 -20.03 7.00
C PRO A 128 -19.53 -20.82 6.40
N ALA A 129 -19.80 -21.73 5.45
CA ALA A 129 -18.74 -22.48 4.75
C ALA A 129 -17.92 -21.57 3.82
N GLU A 130 -18.59 -20.66 3.11
CA GLU A 130 -17.96 -19.70 2.21
C GLU A 130 -17.11 -18.67 2.98
N ARG A 131 -17.57 -18.24 4.16
CA ARG A 131 -16.79 -17.39 5.08
C ARG A 131 -15.49 -18.05 5.51
N MET A 132 -15.50 -19.34 5.80
CA MET A 132 -14.27 -20.07 6.15
C MET A 132 -13.29 -20.07 4.98
N VAL A 133 -13.75 -20.37 3.76
CA VAL A 133 -12.91 -20.32 2.55
C VAL A 133 -12.34 -18.91 2.34
N PHE A 134 -13.18 -17.87 2.46
CA PHE A 134 -12.74 -16.49 2.35
C PHE A 134 -11.66 -16.12 3.39
N LEU A 135 -11.81 -16.56 4.64
CA LEU A 135 -10.81 -16.33 5.68
C LEU A 135 -9.49 -17.06 5.35
N ILE A 136 -9.57 -18.32 4.90
CA ILE A 136 -8.40 -19.10 4.47
C ILE A 136 -7.66 -18.37 3.35
N ASP A 137 -8.37 -17.91 2.33
CA ASP A 137 -7.78 -17.19 1.18
C ASP A 137 -7.10 -15.89 1.63
N LYS A 138 -7.76 -15.12 2.50
CA LYS A 138 -7.20 -13.87 3.06
C LYS A 138 -5.94 -14.12 3.88
N VAL A 139 -5.97 -15.10 4.77
CA VAL A 139 -4.81 -15.44 5.62
C VAL A 139 -3.67 -16.03 4.78
N THR A 140 -3.97 -16.86 3.79
CA THR A 140 -2.97 -17.45 2.90
C THR A 140 -2.31 -16.38 2.03
N ALA A 141 -3.09 -15.46 1.45
CA ALA A 141 -2.54 -14.34 0.69
C ALA A 141 -1.63 -13.45 1.56
N PHE A 142 -2.08 -13.13 2.77
CA PHE A 142 -1.30 -12.35 3.73
C PHE A 142 0.02 -13.02 4.13
N THR A 143 -0.03 -14.31 4.50
CA THR A 143 1.16 -15.03 4.94
C THR A 143 2.14 -15.28 3.80
N HIS A 144 1.65 -15.47 2.57
CA HIS A 144 2.49 -15.56 1.39
C HIS A 144 3.20 -14.23 1.10
N ASP A 145 2.50 -13.09 1.18
CA ASP A 145 3.13 -11.78 1.00
C ASP A 145 4.18 -11.49 2.09
N ILE A 146 3.98 -11.94 3.33
CA ILE A 146 5.02 -11.87 4.38
C ILE A 146 6.26 -12.66 3.98
N ILE A 147 6.10 -13.88 3.48
CA ILE A 147 7.23 -14.71 3.03
C ILE A 147 7.95 -14.05 1.87
N ASN A 148 7.22 -13.60 0.84
CA ASN A 148 7.81 -12.94 -0.32
C ASN A 148 8.57 -11.67 0.08
N LEU A 149 8.05 -10.89 1.04
CA LEU A 149 8.76 -9.74 1.60
C LEU A 149 10.11 -10.11 2.21
N THR A 150 10.20 -11.27 2.88
CA THR A 150 11.45 -11.74 3.51
C THR A 150 12.44 -12.37 2.54
N ILE A 151 11.99 -12.79 1.35
CA ILE A 151 12.85 -13.31 0.27
C ILE A 151 13.29 -12.17 -0.67
N GLY A 152 12.49 -11.11 -0.75
CA GLY A 152 12.74 -9.95 -1.61
C GLY A 152 12.03 -10.05 -2.96
N GLU A 153 10.98 -10.87 -3.04
CA GLU A 153 10.16 -11.05 -4.22
C GLU A 153 9.00 -10.05 -4.30
N GLU A 154 8.36 -9.95 -5.47
CA GLU A 154 7.20 -9.08 -5.64
C GLU A 154 6.01 -9.55 -4.79
N LEU A 155 5.34 -8.58 -4.16
CA LEU A 155 4.15 -8.81 -3.34
C LEU A 155 2.92 -8.93 -4.25
N ARG A 156 2.00 -9.84 -3.93
CA ARG A 156 0.76 -10.01 -4.72
C ARG A 156 -0.13 -8.79 -4.71
N ASN A 157 -0.03 -7.99 -3.65
CA ASN A 157 -0.79 -6.75 -3.50
C ASN A 157 -0.22 -5.56 -4.31
N GLY A 158 0.86 -5.75 -5.08
CA GLY A 158 1.48 -4.70 -5.91
C GLY A 158 2.23 -3.60 -5.14
N TYR A 159 2.31 -3.68 -3.81
CA TYR A 159 3.07 -2.72 -3.01
C TYR A 159 4.58 -2.97 -3.14
N LYS A 160 5.33 -1.92 -3.43
CA LYS A 160 6.80 -1.97 -3.45
C LYS A 160 7.35 -1.59 -2.08
N LEU A 161 7.51 -2.59 -1.21
CA LEU A 161 8.17 -2.40 0.09
C LEU A 161 9.63 -2.83 0.00
N ASN A 162 10.54 -1.86 -0.16
CA ASN A 162 11.97 -2.15 -0.30
C ASN A 162 12.64 -2.37 1.07
N LEU A 163 12.39 -3.53 1.69
CA LEU A 163 12.99 -3.91 2.97
C LEU A 163 14.51 -4.12 2.85
N PHE A 164 14.96 -4.79 1.79
CA PHE A 164 16.36 -5.17 1.62
C PHE A 164 17.30 -3.98 1.44
N SER A 165 16.88 -2.90 0.77
CA SER A 165 17.69 -1.67 0.69
C SER A 165 18.00 -1.08 2.07
N LYS A 166 16.99 -1.06 2.96
CA LYS A 166 17.13 -0.58 4.34
C LYS A 166 18.04 -1.49 5.15
N LEU A 167 17.84 -2.81 5.05
CA LEU A 167 18.69 -3.79 5.73
C LEU A 167 20.15 -3.70 5.27
N ARG A 168 20.39 -3.59 3.96
CA ARG A 168 21.74 -3.45 3.40
C ARG A 168 22.42 -2.18 3.90
N THR A 169 21.67 -1.10 4.05
CA THR A 169 22.17 0.15 4.65
C THR A 169 22.57 -0.05 6.11
N GLU A 170 21.75 -0.72 6.91
CA GLU A 170 22.06 -0.97 8.32
C GLU A 170 23.23 -1.93 8.53
N PHE A 171 23.35 -2.97 7.71
CA PHE A 171 24.51 -3.86 7.73
C PHE A 171 25.78 -3.18 7.21
N GLY A 172 25.67 -2.26 6.24
CA GLY A 172 26.78 -1.39 5.84
C GLY A 172 27.27 -0.51 6.98
N LYS A 173 26.35 0.06 7.78
CA LYS A 173 26.71 0.83 9.00
C LYS A 173 27.39 -0.05 10.05
N TRP A 174 26.99 -1.32 10.18
CA TRP A 174 27.67 -2.29 11.05
C TRP A 174 29.12 -2.51 10.61
N LYS A 175 29.34 -2.80 9.32
CA LYS A 175 30.70 -2.95 8.77
C LYS A 175 31.56 -1.70 9.03
N ALA A 176 31.01 -0.51 8.75
CA ALA A 176 31.71 0.75 9.01
C ALA A 176 31.98 1.00 10.51
N HIS A 177 31.19 0.42 11.42
CA HIS A 177 31.48 0.47 12.85
C HIS A 177 32.65 -0.45 13.22
N LEU A 178 32.68 -1.67 12.68
CA LEU A 178 33.80 -2.60 12.87
C LEU A 178 35.13 -2.02 12.36
N ASP A 179 35.10 -1.38 11.20
CA ASP A 179 36.29 -0.77 10.59
C ASP A 179 36.81 0.38 11.46
N ARG A 180 35.93 1.31 11.86
CA ARG A 180 36.29 2.40 12.78
C ARG A 180 36.78 1.91 14.16
N SER A 181 36.22 0.81 14.66
CA SER A 181 36.68 0.20 15.90
C SER A 181 38.10 -0.36 15.75
N GLY A 182 38.41 -0.96 14.59
CA GLY A 182 39.75 -1.39 14.21
C GLY A 182 40.74 -0.25 14.13
N ASP A 183 40.39 0.84 13.44
CA ASP A 183 41.26 2.01 13.32
C ASP A 183 41.58 2.63 14.70
N ASN A 184 40.56 2.72 15.58
CA ASN A 184 40.74 3.23 16.93
C ASN A 184 41.61 2.30 17.79
N PHE A 185 41.46 0.98 17.62
CA PHE A 185 42.33 0.01 18.26
C PHE A 185 43.76 0.16 17.77
N ASN A 186 43.98 0.23 16.46
CA ASN A 186 45.31 0.43 15.85
C ASN A 186 46.01 1.71 16.32
N ARG A 187 45.28 2.79 16.60
CA ARG A 187 45.88 4.02 17.15
C ARG A 187 46.27 3.90 18.62
N LYS A 188 45.59 3.05 19.39
CA LYS A 188 45.85 2.85 20.82
C LYS A 188 46.83 1.71 21.09
N ILE A 189 46.96 0.80 20.13
CA ILE A 189 47.70 -0.45 20.29
C ILE A 189 49.16 -0.22 20.65
N GLU A 190 49.83 0.79 20.09
CA GLU A 190 51.22 1.10 20.43
C GLU A 190 51.38 1.38 21.92
N LYS A 191 50.50 2.23 22.46
CA LYS A 191 50.49 2.58 23.87
C LYS A 191 50.08 1.39 24.74
N GLU A 192 49.03 0.68 24.36
CA GLU A 192 48.52 -0.46 25.12
C GLU A 192 49.53 -1.62 25.19
N VAL A 193 50.17 -1.96 24.06
CA VAL A 193 51.21 -3.00 24.02
C VAL A 193 52.44 -2.55 24.81
N ALA A 194 52.88 -1.29 24.69
CA ALA A 194 54.01 -0.78 25.47
C ALA A 194 53.75 -0.79 26.99
N GLU A 195 52.56 -0.38 27.42
CA GLU A 195 52.15 -0.46 28.82
C GLU A 195 52.07 -1.90 29.32
N TYR A 196 51.56 -2.82 28.50
CA TYR A 196 51.45 -4.24 28.84
C TYR A 196 52.83 -4.89 28.98
N GLU A 197 53.75 -4.57 28.08
CA GLU A 197 55.13 -5.04 28.11
C GLU A 197 55.83 -4.55 29.37
N VAL A 198 55.68 -3.27 29.75
CA VAL A 198 56.27 -2.75 30.99
C VAL A 198 55.68 -3.41 32.24
N LYS A 199 54.38 -3.71 32.23
CA LYS A 199 53.65 -4.16 33.42
C LYS A 199 53.65 -5.68 33.64
N TYR A 200 53.66 -6.46 32.57
CA TYR A 200 53.41 -7.91 32.62
C TYR A 200 54.51 -8.75 31.97
N ARG A 201 55.49 -8.13 31.30
CA ARG A 201 56.65 -8.88 30.82
C ARG A 201 57.37 -9.52 32.01
N GLY A 202 57.46 -10.84 31.96
CA GLY A 202 58.07 -11.65 33.00
C GLY A 202 59.45 -12.14 32.60
N ARG A 203 59.58 -13.46 32.46
CA ARG A 203 60.84 -14.17 32.16
C ARG A 203 61.26 -14.10 30.68
N GLU A 204 60.50 -13.42 29.83
CA GLU A 204 60.70 -13.43 28.38
C GLU A 204 61.88 -12.53 27.98
N LEU A 205 62.78 -13.10 27.20
CA LEU A 205 63.94 -12.39 26.66
C LEU A 205 63.50 -11.40 25.57
N PRO A 206 64.27 -10.30 25.35
CA PRO A 206 64.05 -9.42 24.21
C PRO A 206 63.95 -10.21 22.89
N GLY A 207 62.98 -9.87 22.03
CA GLY A 207 62.74 -10.59 20.78
C GLY A 207 61.61 -11.63 20.82
N PHE A 208 61.17 -12.09 21.99
CA PHE A 208 60.06 -13.03 22.10
C PHE A 208 58.71 -12.32 22.18
N ILE A 209 57.76 -12.77 21.35
CA ILE A 209 56.38 -12.27 21.35
C ILE A 209 55.58 -13.03 22.42
N ASN A 210 55.07 -12.31 23.41
CA ASN A 210 54.20 -12.87 24.44
C ASN A 210 52.79 -13.16 23.90
N TYR A 211 52.49 -14.43 23.64
CA TYR A 211 51.16 -14.84 23.18
C TYR A 211 50.04 -14.47 24.17
N LYS A 212 50.32 -14.42 25.49
CA LYS A 212 49.32 -14.06 26.48
C LYS A 212 48.94 -12.59 26.39
N THR A 213 49.91 -11.70 26.12
CA THR A 213 49.66 -10.28 25.86
C THR A 213 48.78 -10.11 24.62
N PHE A 214 49.14 -10.79 23.53
CA PHE A 214 48.32 -10.83 22.31
C PHE A 214 46.88 -11.28 22.60
N GLU A 215 46.72 -12.41 23.29
CA GLU A 215 45.42 -13.00 23.61
C GLU A 215 44.53 -12.06 24.42
N VAL A 216 45.08 -11.36 25.42
CA VAL A 216 44.31 -10.43 26.26
C VAL A 216 43.86 -9.21 25.46
N LEU A 217 44.75 -8.60 24.69
CA LEU A 217 44.43 -7.39 23.91
C LEU A 217 43.35 -7.66 22.85
N VAL A 218 43.44 -8.79 22.14
CA VAL A 218 42.40 -9.21 21.19
C VAL A 218 41.06 -9.42 21.90
N LYS A 219 41.06 -10.14 23.03
CA LYS A 219 39.82 -10.41 23.77
C LYS A 219 39.16 -9.13 24.24
N ASP A 220 39.93 -8.19 24.77
CA ASP A 220 39.38 -6.94 25.30
C ASP A 220 38.81 -6.07 24.17
N GLN A 221 39.47 -6.02 23.01
CA GLN A 221 38.94 -5.34 21.83
C GLN A 221 37.64 -5.98 21.31
N LEU A 222 37.55 -7.32 21.24
CA LEU A 222 36.37 -8.00 20.74
C LEU A 222 35.15 -7.89 21.69
N LYS A 223 35.37 -7.83 23.01
CA LYS A 223 34.29 -7.59 23.99
C LYS A 223 33.57 -6.27 23.75
N LEU A 224 34.27 -5.23 23.28
CA LEU A 224 33.67 -3.91 23.02
C LEU A 224 32.64 -3.95 21.88
N LEU A 225 32.67 -4.98 21.03
CA LEU A 225 31.79 -5.12 19.86
C LEU A 225 30.47 -5.84 20.17
N GLU A 226 30.34 -6.48 21.34
CA GLU A 226 29.16 -7.27 21.72
C GLU A 226 27.90 -6.40 21.83
N GLU A 227 27.94 -5.36 22.65
CA GLU A 227 26.78 -4.48 22.87
C GLU A 227 26.36 -3.70 21.61
N PRO A 228 27.30 -3.15 20.79
CA PRO A 228 26.96 -2.60 19.48
C PRO A 228 26.24 -3.59 18.54
N ALA A 229 26.61 -4.87 18.55
CA ALA A 229 25.94 -5.89 17.74
C ALA A 229 24.50 -6.15 18.21
N VAL A 230 24.28 -6.24 19.53
CA VAL A 230 22.94 -6.37 20.12
C VAL A 230 22.09 -5.13 19.80
N LYS A 231 22.67 -3.94 19.89
CA LYS A 231 21.98 -2.70 19.47
C LYS A 231 21.56 -2.75 18.00
N LYS A 232 22.45 -3.21 17.12
CA LYS A 232 22.15 -3.35 15.68
C LYS A 232 21.02 -4.35 15.42
N LEU A 233 20.98 -5.47 16.15
CA LEU A 233 19.86 -6.42 16.14
C LEU A 233 18.55 -5.70 16.43
N ARG A 234 18.46 -4.92 17.53
CA ARG A 234 17.23 -4.21 17.91
C ARG A 234 16.76 -3.21 16.84
N GLU A 235 17.70 -2.44 16.28
CA GLU A 235 17.42 -1.47 15.21
C GLU A 235 16.84 -2.17 13.95
N VAL A 236 17.42 -3.30 13.56
CA VAL A 236 16.94 -4.07 12.40
C VAL A 236 15.57 -4.71 12.69
N THR A 237 15.39 -5.27 13.89
CA THR A 237 14.11 -5.84 14.32
C THR A 237 12.97 -4.82 14.22
N ASP A 238 13.21 -3.57 14.61
CA ASP A 238 12.21 -2.52 14.48
C ASP A 238 11.87 -2.13 13.04
N ILE A 239 12.84 -2.20 12.12
CA ILE A 239 12.59 -1.97 10.68
C ILE A 239 11.68 -3.07 10.13
N VAL A 240 11.97 -4.34 10.45
CA VAL A 240 11.20 -5.50 10.00
C VAL A 240 9.78 -5.46 10.60
N ARG A 241 9.66 -5.17 11.90
CA ARG A 241 8.37 -5.01 12.59
C ARG A 241 7.47 -3.98 11.91
N LYS A 242 8.01 -2.80 11.57
CA LYS A 242 7.24 -1.76 10.86
C LYS A 242 6.78 -2.24 9.49
N ALA A 243 7.63 -2.95 8.75
CA ALA A 243 7.32 -3.49 7.44
C ALA A 243 6.18 -4.53 7.52
N PHE A 244 6.27 -5.43 8.50
CA PHE A 244 5.27 -6.46 8.78
C PHE A 244 3.90 -5.86 9.15
N ILE A 245 3.89 -4.86 10.04
CA ILE A 245 2.66 -4.16 10.44
C ILE A 245 2.02 -3.43 9.26
N GLN A 246 2.82 -2.77 8.42
CA GLN A 246 2.31 -2.07 7.23
C GLN A 246 1.67 -3.06 6.26
N LEU A 247 2.29 -4.22 6.05
CA LEU A 247 1.74 -5.27 5.18
C LEU A 247 0.43 -5.85 5.73
N ALA A 248 0.37 -6.08 7.04
CA ALA A 248 -0.84 -6.55 7.70
C ALA A 248 -2.00 -5.53 7.56
N GLN A 249 -1.72 -4.24 7.70
CA GLN A 249 -2.72 -3.18 7.52
C GLN A 249 -3.30 -3.15 6.10
N ASN A 250 -2.45 -3.36 5.09
CA ASN A 250 -2.88 -3.35 3.69
C ASN A 250 -3.69 -4.60 3.33
N ASN A 251 -3.22 -5.80 3.74
CA ASN A 251 -3.84 -7.05 3.31
C ASN A 251 -5.11 -7.39 4.11
N LEU A 252 -5.18 -6.96 5.38
CA LEU A 252 -6.29 -7.22 6.29
C LEU A 252 -7.19 -6.00 6.50
N MET A 253 -7.14 -5.04 5.56
CA MET A 253 -8.02 -3.86 5.57
C MET A 253 -9.49 -4.29 5.63
N GLY A 254 -10.27 -3.60 6.46
CA GLY A 254 -11.69 -3.91 6.67
C GLY A 254 -11.97 -4.91 7.79
N PHE A 255 -10.97 -5.65 8.27
CA PHE A 255 -11.13 -6.68 9.31
C PHE A 255 -10.33 -6.33 10.58
N PRO A 256 -10.83 -5.43 11.44
CA PRO A 256 -10.08 -4.93 12.60
C PRO A 256 -9.70 -6.03 13.60
N ASN A 257 -10.57 -7.01 13.82
CA ASN A 257 -10.30 -8.12 14.75
C ASN A 257 -9.19 -9.04 14.22
N LEU A 258 -9.25 -9.43 12.95
CA LEU A 258 -8.20 -10.21 12.30
C LEU A 258 -6.86 -9.45 12.29
N LEU A 259 -6.88 -8.15 11.98
CA LEU A 259 -5.69 -7.30 12.04
C LEU A 259 -5.11 -7.22 13.46
N LYS A 260 -5.96 -7.08 14.48
CA LYS A 260 -5.53 -7.06 15.89
C LYS A 260 -4.86 -8.39 16.26
N THR A 261 -5.48 -9.52 15.92
CA THR A 261 -4.92 -10.85 16.19
C THR A 261 -3.57 -11.03 15.49
N ALA A 262 -3.45 -10.65 14.22
CA ALA A 262 -2.20 -10.71 13.48
C ALA A 262 -1.10 -9.85 14.14
N LYS A 263 -1.42 -8.62 14.56
CA LYS A 263 -0.48 -7.74 15.27
C LYS A 263 -0.02 -8.32 16.60
N THR A 264 -0.93 -8.89 17.38
CA THR A 264 -0.58 -9.53 18.67
C THR A 264 0.39 -10.69 18.46
N LYS A 265 0.12 -11.55 17.46
CA LYS A 265 1.01 -12.65 17.09
C LYS A 265 2.37 -12.17 16.61
N MET A 266 2.39 -11.14 15.75
CA MET A 266 3.63 -10.51 15.30
C MET A 266 4.50 -10.02 16.46
N GLU A 267 3.91 -9.36 17.46
CA GLU A 267 4.71 -8.86 18.59
C GLU A 267 5.19 -9.98 19.53
N ALA A 268 4.41 -11.04 19.72
CA ALA A 268 4.86 -12.21 20.46
C ALA A 268 6.06 -12.89 19.78
N ILE A 269 5.95 -13.16 18.47
CA ILE A 269 7.02 -13.76 17.67
C ILE A 269 8.26 -12.86 17.66
N LYS A 270 8.07 -11.54 17.50
CA LYS A 270 9.16 -10.57 17.54
C LYS A 270 9.96 -10.69 18.84
N GLN A 271 9.29 -10.70 20.00
CA GLN A 271 9.95 -10.81 21.30
C GLN A 271 10.71 -12.14 21.45
N GLU A 272 10.09 -13.26 21.05
CA GLU A 272 10.71 -14.59 21.12
C GLU A 272 11.98 -14.67 20.24
N LYS A 273 11.88 -14.24 18.98
CA LYS A 273 12.99 -14.31 18.02
C LYS A 273 14.09 -13.30 18.33
N GLU A 274 13.75 -12.12 18.84
CA GLU A 274 14.72 -11.12 19.29
C GLU A 274 15.53 -11.65 20.48
N SER A 275 14.88 -12.29 21.46
CA SER A 275 15.58 -12.93 22.60
C SER A 275 16.48 -14.08 22.15
N THR A 276 16.01 -14.90 21.21
CA THR A 276 16.79 -16.02 20.67
C THR A 276 18.00 -15.51 19.89
N ALA A 277 17.82 -14.49 19.07
CA ALA A 277 18.89 -13.86 18.31
C ALA A 277 19.93 -13.22 19.22
N GLU A 278 19.50 -12.48 20.26
CA GLU A 278 20.42 -11.89 21.23
C GLU A 278 21.29 -12.98 21.90
N SER A 279 20.68 -14.08 22.37
CA SER A 279 21.42 -15.20 22.95
C SER A 279 22.44 -15.82 21.99
N MET A 280 22.08 -15.99 20.72
CA MET A 280 22.95 -16.52 19.67
C MET A 280 24.12 -15.56 19.37
N LEU A 281 23.86 -14.25 19.28
CA LEU A 281 24.91 -13.26 19.09
C LEU A 281 25.90 -13.26 20.27
N ARG A 282 25.40 -13.26 21.51
CA ARG A 282 26.26 -13.33 22.70
C ARG A 282 27.08 -14.63 22.73
N THR A 283 26.51 -15.74 22.28
CA THR A 283 27.24 -17.00 22.14
C THR A 283 28.33 -16.91 21.06
N GLN A 284 28.05 -16.25 19.93
CA GLN A 284 29.07 -15.98 18.90
C GLN A 284 30.23 -15.18 19.48
N PHE A 285 29.97 -14.12 20.26
CA PHE A 285 31.04 -13.35 20.91
C PHE A 285 31.85 -14.21 21.89
N LYS A 286 31.20 -15.06 22.70
CA LYS A 286 31.93 -16.00 23.57
C LYS A 286 32.86 -16.94 22.80
N MET A 287 32.47 -17.38 21.59
CA MET A 287 33.32 -18.18 20.72
C MET A 287 34.46 -17.37 20.10
N GLU A 288 34.21 -16.13 19.68
CA GLU A 288 35.25 -15.25 19.12
C GLU A 288 36.32 -14.85 20.15
N LEU A 289 36.02 -14.96 21.45
CA LEU A 289 37.02 -14.82 22.51
C LEU A 289 37.99 -16.02 22.57
N ILE A 290 37.72 -17.13 21.89
CA ILE A 290 38.67 -18.23 21.72
C ILE A 290 39.54 -17.89 20.52
N VAL A 291 40.81 -17.58 20.77
CA VAL A 291 41.75 -17.13 19.73
C VAL A 291 42.10 -18.30 18.81
N TYR A 292 41.52 -18.29 17.61
CA TYR A 292 41.71 -19.35 16.62
C TYR A 292 41.44 -18.85 15.19
N THR A 293 42.25 -19.34 14.26
CA THR A 293 42.04 -19.19 12.81
C THR A 293 42.87 -20.26 12.08
N GLN A 294 42.52 -20.58 10.83
CA GLN A 294 43.33 -21.48 10.00
C GLN A 294 44.67 -20.85 9.65
N ASP A 295 45.73 -21.64 9.63
CA ASP A 295 47.11 -21.19 9.41
C ASP A 295 47.28 -20.50 8.05
N SER A 296 46.62 -21.00 7.00
CA SER A 296 46.65 -20.42 5.66
C SER A 296 46.00 -19.03 5.61
N THR A 297 44.83 -18.90 6.24
CA THR A 297 44.11 -17.61 6.35
C THR A 297 44.90 -16.61 7.16
N TYR A 298 45.51 -17.06 8.26
CA TYR A 298 46.34 -16.22 9.11
C TYR A 298 47.58 -15.72 8.38
N SER A 299 48.34 -16.64 7.77
CA SER A 299 49.57 -16.33 7.05
C SER A 299 49.32 -15.35 5.92
N TYR A 300 48.26 -15.54 5.14
CA TYR A 300 47.88 -14.63 4.06
C TYR A 300 47.62 -13.20 4.57
N ASN A 301 46.79 -13.04 5.61
CA ASN A 301 46.47 -11.72 6.16
C ASN A 301 47.68 -11.07 6.82
N LEU A 302 48.54 -11.88 7.46
CA LEU A 302 49.78 -11.41 8.07
C LEU A 302 50.74 -10.84 7.02
N GLU A 303 50.95 -11.56 5.92
CA GLU A 303 51.78 -11.07 4.80
C GLU A 303 51.20 -9.81 4.15
N GLU A 304 49.88 -9.75 3.99
CA GLU A 304 49.20 -8.59 3.42
C GLU A 304 49.41 -7.34 4.28
N ILE A 305 49.22 -7.44 5.60
CA ILE A 305 49.44 -6.30 6.51
C ILE A 305 50.92 -5.91 6.56
N ARG A 306 51.84 -6.87 6.57
CA ARG A 306 53.28 -6.58 6.50
C ARG A 306 53.65 -5.80 5.24
N ARG A 307 53.07 -6.15 4.08
CA ARG A 307 53.29 -5.38 2.84
C ARG A 307 52.80 -3.95 2.96
N VAL A 308 51.58 -3.75 3.48
CA VAL A 308 51.02 -2.41 3.66
C VAL A 308 51.88 -1.56 4.59
N GLU A 309 52.34 -2.11 5.71
CA GLU A 309 53.22 -1.36 6.63
C GLU A 309 54.58 -1.04 6.00
N LEU A 310 55.15 -1.93 5.19
CA LEU A 310 56.38 -1.65 4.44
C LEU A 310 56.19 -0.54 3.41
N ASP A 311 55.09 -0.56 2.67
CA ASP A 311 54.76 0.45 1.66
C ASP A 311 54.54 1.84 2.31
N GLU A 312 53.88 1.89 3.47
CA GLU A 312 53.69 3.13 4.25
C GLU A 312 55.04 3.70 4.78
N MET A 313 55.99 2.84 5.12
CA MET A 313 57.33 3.26 5.58
C MET A 313 58.25 3.73 4.45
N GLU A 314 58.06 3.24 3.22
CA GLU A 314 58.81 3.68 2.04
C GLU A 314 58.38 5.08 1.56
N ASP A 315 57.10 5.45 1.72
CA ASP A 315 56.56 6.76 1.34
C ASP A 315 56.99 7.89 2.30
N ASP A 316 57.28 7.58 3.57
CA ASP A 316 57.75 8.53 4.61
C ASP A 316 59.29 8.79 4.55
N GLY A 317 59.96 8.37 3.46
CA GLY A 317 61.37 8.71 3.19
C GLY A 317 62.42 7.99 4.04
N PHE A 318 62.04 7.02 4.87
CA PHE A 318 62.98 6.23 5.67
C PHE A 318 63.63 5.11 4.86
N ARG A 319 64.75 5.41 4.21
CA ARG A 319 65.61 4.40 3.58
C ARG A 319 66.16 3.40 4.61
N ASN A 320 65.87 2.12 4.36
CA ASN A 320 66.58 0.93 4.81
C ASN A 320 66.88 0.81 6.31
N ARG A 321 65.96 0.17 7.04
CA ARG A 321 66.36 -0.86 8.02
C ARG A 321 65.69 -2.16 7.63
N SER A 322 66.49 -3.11 7.17
CA SER A 322 66.07 -4.51 7.09
C SER A 322 65.50 -4.91 8.44
N ILE A 323 64.22 -5.30 8.47
CA ILE A 323 63.49 -5.83 9.65
C ILE A 323 64.20 -7.03 10.29
N VAL A 324 65.18 -7.61 9.60
CA VAL A 324 65.69 -8.94 9.95
C VAL A 324 66.54 -8.96 11.22
N TYR A 325 67.17 -7.86 11.68
CA TYR A 325 67.87 -7.86 12.99
C TYR A 325 67.96 -6.47 13.63
N SER A 326 66.90 -6.01 14.29
CA SER A 326 67.03 -5.04 15.37
C SER A 326 66.88 -5.77 16.70
N THR A 327 67.90 -5.73 17.54
CA THR A 327 67.97 -6.41 18.84
C THR A 327 67.21 -5.65 19.94
N ASP A 328 66.34 -4.72 19.54
CA ASP A 328 65.65 -3.79 20.43
C ASP A 328 64.22 -4.26 20.72
N ASN A 329 63.76 -4.05 21.95
CA ASN A 329 62.37 -4.31 22.39
C ASN A 329 61.32 -3.67 21.45
N HIS A 330 61.69 -2.58 20.76
CA HIS A 330 60.81 -1.88 19.81
C HIS A 330 60.45 -2.72 18.58
N ALA A 331 61.34 -3.59 18.10
CA ALA A 331 61.05 -4.48 16.98
C ALA A 331 60.03 -5.57 17.38
N THR A 332 60.11 -6.05 18.63
CA THR A 332 59.13 -7.02 19.17
C THR A 332 57.74 -6.40 19.35
N LEU A 333 57.66 -5.12 19.74
CA LEU A 333 56.40 -4.38 19.82
C LEU A 333 55.75 -4.21 18.45
N GLN A 334 56.53 -3.85 17.43
CA GLN A 334 56.03 -3.73 16.05
C GLN A 334 55.49 -5.06 15.54
N GLU A 335 56.22 -6.17 15.71
CA GLU A 335 55.75 -7.50 15.31
C GLU A 335 54.44 -7.91 16.02
N MET A 336 54.32 -7.63 17.33
CA MET A 336 53.07 -7.85 18.08
C MET A 336 51.89 -7.09 17.46
N MET A 337 52.09 -5.84 17.06
CA MET A 337 51.05 -5.01 16.46
C MET A 337 50.57 -5.58 15.12
N VAL A 338 51.49 -6.05 14.28
CA VAL A 338 51.14 -6.69 13.00
C VAL A 338 50.25 -7.90 13.22
N HIS A 339 50.61 -8.75 14.20
CA HIS A 339 49.81 -9.92 14.55
C HIS A 339 48.41 -9.53 15.07
N LEU A 340 48.32 -8.53 15.94
CA LEU A 340 47.05 -8.02 16.47
C LEU A 340 46.14 -7.48 15.36
N LYS A 341 46.69 -6.64 14.47
CA LYS A 341 45.99 -6.09 13.30
C LYS A 341 45.47 -7.22 12.40
N SER A 342 46.31 -8.22 12.14
CA SER A 342 45.98 -9.36 11.28
C SER A 342 44.84 -10.18 11.85
N TYR A 343 44.91 -10.52 13.13
CA TYR A 343 43.85 -11.29 13.77
C TYR A 343 42.54 -10.49 13.87
N TYR A 344 42.61 -9.20 14.23
CA TYR A 344 41.43 -8.36 14.28
C TYR A 344 40.75 -8.22 12.91
N LYS A 345 41.51 -8.08 11.82
CA LYS A 345 40.96 -8.05 10.44
C LYS A 345 40.14 -9.30 10.14
N ILE A 346 40.66 -10.48 10.48
CA ILE A 346 39.96 -11.76 10.28
C ILE A 346 38.69 -11.84 11.15
N ALA A 347 38.79 -11.55 12.45
CA ALA A 347 37.64 -11.59 13.35
C ALA A 347 36.55 -10.57 12.96
N SER A 348 36.95 -9.37 12.55
CA SER A 348 36.07 -8.31 12.02
C SER A 348 35.33 -8.78 10.78
N GLN A 349 36.00 -9.45 9.84
CA GLN A 349 35.34 -10.00 8.65
C GLN A 349 34.32 -11.09 9.02
N ARG A 350 34.67 -12.00 9.95
CA ARG A 350 33.70 -13.01 10.44
C ARG A 350 32.48 -12.35 11.07
N LEU A 351 32.67 -11.36 11.95
CA LEU A 351 31.57 -10.65 12.60
C LEU A 351 30.75 -9.78 11.62
N ALA A 352 31.39 -9.26 10.56
CA ALA A 352 30.69 -8.52 9.50
C ALA A 352 29.68 -9.40 8.75
N ASP A 353 29.97 -10.71 8.61
CA ASP A 353 29.12 -11.64 7.88
C ASP A 353 28.14 -12.38 8.82
N GLN A 354 28.63 -12.89 9.95
CA GLN A 354 27.83 -13.73 10.86
C GLN A 354 26.71 -12.95 11.54
N ILE A 355 26.96 -11.72 12.01
CA ILE A 355 25.93 -10.93 12.72
C ILE A 355 24.72 -10.66 11.80
N PRO A 356 24.89 -10.15 10.56
CA PRO A 356 23.78 -10.05 9.61
C PRO A 356 23.11 -11.38 9.27
N LEU A 357 23.85 -12.49 9.16
CA LEU A 357 23.27 -13.80 8.88
C LEU A 357 22.33 -14.27 9.99
N VAL A 358 22.74 -14.15 11.26
CA VAL A 358 21.89 -14.47 12.42
C VAL A 358 20.61 -13.63 12.41
N ILE A 359 20.75 -12.32 12.20
CA ILE A 359 19.61 -11.40 12.16
C ILE A 359 18.67 -11.77 11.00
N ARG A 360 19.20 -12.00 9.80
CA ARG A 360 18.39 -12.40 8.64
C ARG A 360 17.67 -13.72 8.84
N TYR A 361 18.34 -14.70 9.43
CA TYR A 361 17.74 -16.00 9.68
C TYR A 361 16.60 -15.90 10.71
N LEU A 362 16.85 -15.34 11.88
CA LEU A 362 15.88 -15.34 12.98
C LEU A 362 14.77 -14.28 12.82
N ILE A 363 15.15 -13.05 12.47
CA ILE A 363 14.22 -11.90 12.45
C ILE A 363 13.43 -11.84 11.15
N LEU A 364 13.97 -12.31 10.02
CA LEU A 364 13.21 -12.37 8.77
C LEU A 364 12.61 -13.76 8.56
N GLN A 365 13.44 -14.76 8.27
CA GLN A 365 12.97 -16.06 7.76
C GLN A 365 12.15 -16.83 8.80
N GLU A 366 12.71 -17.07 9.99
CA GLU A 366 12.03 -17.83 11.04
C GLU A 366 10.79 -17.08 11.57
N SER A 367 10.86 -15.75 11.67
CA SER A 367 9.71 -14.94 12.08
C SER A 367 8.55 -15.03 11.06
N ALA A 368 8.83 -15.00 9.76
CA ALA A 368 7.82 -15.16 8.72
C ALA A 368 7.19 -16.56 8.70
N VAL A 369 8.02 -17.61 8.79
CA VAL A 369 7.55 -19.00 8.82
C VAL A 369 6.71 -19.27 10.07
N GLN A 370 7.14 -18.79 11.24
CA GLN A 370 6.37 -18.94 12.47
C GLN A 370 5.05 -18.16 12.40
N LEU A 371 5.06 -16.95 11.86
CA LEU A 371 3.84 -16.17 11.69
C LEU A 371 2.87 -16.90 10.75
N GLN A 372 3.34 -17.45 9.64
CA GLN A 372 2.50 -18.24 8.74
C GLN A 372 1.87 -19.41 9.50
N ARG A 373 2.66 -20.20 10.23
CA ARG A 373 2.16 -21.34 11.01
C ARG A 373 1.11 -20.92 12.02
N GLU A 374 1.37 -19.88 12.80
CA GLU A 374 0.46 -19.40 13.83
C GLU A 374 -0.85 -18.82 13.27
N MET A 375 -0.76 -18.13 12.13
CA MET A 375 -1.93 -17.59 11.43
C MET A 375 -2.79 -18.71 10.84
N LEU A 376 -2.17 -19.77 10.32
CA LEU A 376 -2.90 -20.96 9.83
C LEU A 376 -3.52 -21.77 10.99
N GLN A 377 -2.81 -21.88 12.13
CA GLN A 377 -3.33 -22.57 13.31
C GLN A 377 -4.59 -21.89 13.87
N MET A 378 -4.67 -20.56 13.83
CA MET A 378 -5.87 -19.81 14.21
C MET A 378 -7.12 -20.25 13.41
N LEU A 379 -6.96 -20.72 12.17
CA LEU A 379 -8.08 -21.17 11.32
C LEU A 379 -8.76 -22.45 11.83
N GLN A 380 -8.13 -23.18 12.76
CA GLN A 380 -8.71 -24.39 13.36
C GLN A 380 -9.87 -24.07 14.30
N ASP A 381 -9.90 -22.86 14.86
CA ASP A 381 -10.96 -22.41 15.75
C ASP A 381 -12.16 -21.89 14.95
N LYS A 382 -13.08 -22.81 14.66
CA LYS A 382 -14.28 -22.53 13.86
C LYS A 382 -15.26 -21.58 14.55
N GLU A 383 -15.22 -21.46 15.87
CA GLU A 383 -16.15 -20.62 16.63
C GLU A 383 -15.81 -19.13 16.49
N ASN A 384 -14.55 -18.81 16.20
CA ASN A 384 -14.06 -17.43 16.11
C ASN A 384 -14.10 -16.81 14.70
N VAL A 385 -14.54 -17.55 13.67
CA VAL A 385 -14.56 -17.07 12.28
C VAL A 385 -15.40 -15.80 12.13
N GLU A 386 -16.59 -15.75 12.73
CA GLU A 386 -17.47 -14.59 12.65
C GLU A 386 -16.88 -13.37 13.35
N LEU A 387 -16.21 -13.59 14.49
CA LEU A 387 -15.54 -12.52 15.22
C LEU A 387 -14.37 -11.96 14.41
N LEU A 388 -13.56 -12.82 13.80
CA LEU A 388 -12.39 -12.42 13.01
C LEU A 388 -12.77 -11.68 11.72
N LEU A 389 -13.84 -12.13 11.05
CA LEU A 389 -14.36 -11.52 9.83
C LEU A 389 -15.34 -10.37 10.09
N LYS A 390 -15.55 -9.97 11.35
CA LYS A 390 -16.38 -8.80 11.66
C LYS A 390 -15.75 -7.57 11.03
N GLU A 391 -16.48 -7.00 10.09
CA GLU A 391 -16.02 -5.84 9.35
C GLU A 391 -16.12 -4.55 10.15
N ASP A 392 -15.29 -3.59 9.76
CA ASP A 392 -15.50 -2.21 10.15
C ASP A 392 -16.88 -1.72 9.64
N PHE A 393 -17.63 -1.07 10.53
CA PHE A 393 -18.98 -0.58 10.25
C PHE A 393 -19.02 0.36 9.04
N ASP A 394 -18.03 1.23 8.90
CA ASP A 394 -17.98 2.20 7.81
C ASP A 394 -17.70 1.53 6.46
N ILE A 395 -16.81 0.53 6.45
CA ILE A 395 -16.46 -0.22 5.24
C ILE A 395 -17.62 -1.11 4.80
N GLY A 396 -18.24 -1.82 5.73
CA GLY A 396 -19.42 -2.66 5.46
C GLY A 396 -20.58 -1.85 4.89
N THR A 397 -20.89 -0.70 5.51
CA THR A 397 -22.00 0.18 5.08
C THR A 397 -21.74 0.76 3.68
N LYS A 398 -20.51 1.25 3.42
CA LYS A 398 -20.14 1.75 2.09
C LYS A 398 -20.21 0.67 1.02
N ARG A 399 -19.70 -0.53 1.31
CA ARG A 399 -19.75 -1.66 0.38
C ARG A 399 -21.19 -2.06 0.05
N ALA A 400 -22.06 -2.17 1.05
CA ALA A 400 -23.48 -2.47 0.83
C ALA A 400 -24.17 -1.41 -0.04
N GLY A 401 -23.86 -0.13 0.20
CA GLY A 401 -24.34 0.99 -0.62
C GLY A 401 -23.88 0.89 -2.08
N LEU A 402 -22.60 0.58 -2.32
CA LEU A 402 -22.02 0.40 -3.65
C LEU A 402 -22.60 -0.83 -4.37
N GLN A 403 -22.75 -1.97 -3.70
CA GLN A 403 -23.38 -3.17 -4.26
C GLN A 403 -24.84 -2.92 -4.66
N SER A 404 -25.60 -2.21 -3.82
CA SER A 404 -26.99 -1.81 -4.13
C SER A 404 -27.05 -0.85 -5.33
N ARG A 405 -26.11 0.10 -5.42
CA ARG A 405 -26.00 1.00 -6.57
C ARG A 405 -25.65 0.24 -7.84
N LEU A 406 -24.68 -0.67 -7.79
CA LEU A 406 -24.27 -1.52 -8.91
C LEU A 406 -25.46 -2.32 -9.42
N LYS A 407 -26.20 -3.01 -8.54
CA LYS A 407 -27.40 -3.77 -8.90
C LYS A 407 -28.44 -2.93 -9.62
N ARG A 408 -28.73 -1.71 -9.13
CA ARG A 408 -29.68 -0.79 -9.78
C ARG A 408 -29.21 -0.31 -11.15
N LEU A 409 -27.92 0.01 -11.30
CA LEU A 409 -27.34 0.42 -12.58
C LEU A 409 -27.32 -0.73 -13.59
N THR A 410 -26.99 -1.96 -13.17
CA THR A 410 -27.06 -3.15 -14.03
C THR A 410 -28.49 -3.44 -14.48
N GLN A 411 -29.47 -3.26 -13.59
CA GLN A 411 -30.89 -3.35 -13.96
C GLN A 411 -31.26 -2.26 -14.98
N ALA A 412 -30.86 -1.00 -14.76
CA ALA A 412 -31.10 0.10 -15.70
C ALA A 412 -30.51 -0.19 -17.10
N ARG A 413 -29.26 -0.68 -17.16
CA ARG A 413 -28.64 -1.15 -18.41
C ARG A 413 -29.44 -2.27 -19.07
N SER A 414 -29.92 -3.24 -18.28
CA SER A 414 -30.72 -4.35 -18.83
C SER A 414 -32.06 -3.90 -19.41
N TYR A 415 -32.65 -2.83 -18.87
CA TYR A 415 -33.85 -2.22 -19.44
C TYR A 415 -33.55 -1.47 -20.73
N LEU A 416 -32.43 -0.76 -20.81
CA LEU A 416 -32.00 -0.09 -22.05
C LEU A 416 -31.72 -1.06 -23.20
N ILE A 417 -31.09 -2.21 -22.92
CA ILE A 417 -30.82 -3.23 -23.95
C ILE A 417 -32.11 -3.85 -24.51
N LYS A 418 -33.19 -3.86 -23.72
CA LYS A 418 -34.48 -4.43 -24.12
C LYS A 418 -35.40 -3.43 -24.81
N PHE A 419 -35.12 -2.14 -24.67
CA PHE A 419 -35.83 -1.05 -25.34
C PHE A 419 -35.35 -0.95 -26.79
#